data_AF-C4RFY0-F1
#
_entry.id   AF-C4RFY0-F1
#
_cell.length_a   1.000
_cell.length_b   1.000
_cell.length_c   1.000
_cell.angle_alpha   90.00
_cell.angle_beta   90.00
_cell.angle_gamma   90.00
#
_symmetry.space_group_name_H-M   'P 1'
#
loop_
_entity.id
_entity.type
_entity.pdbx_description
1 polymer ?
#
loop_
_entity_poly.entity_id
_entity_poly.type
_entity_poly.pdbx_seq_one_letter_code
_entity_poly.pdbx_strand_id
1 'polypeptide(L)'
;MHLPHPVRTLSRLLVLALGATTLVAAPASAAPAQNWGRPQLPPTSGWTAVPGLAQARSGPGAVVYGGDLHLFARGTGDTVRVDRYTLATDTWSGWATVPGTAGAKSAPTATVYGGDLHLFTQGTSNTIRTNRYSTSTNTWSGWTTLPGTAGAKSAPTATVYGGDLHLFTQGTSNTIRTNRYSTSTNTWSGWTTLPGTAGAKSAPTATVYGGDLHLFTQGTSNTIRTNRYSTSTNTWSGWTTLPGTAGAKSAPTATVYGGDLHLFTQGTSNTIRTNRYSTSTNTWSGWAALPGPAGARSVPAAAVYGGELRLFVRGAQHRIHQALLGL
;
A
#
# COMPACT_ATOMS: atom_id res chain seq x y z
N MET A 1 20.81 -63.76 -48.25
CA MET A 1 19.39 -63.61 -47.90
C MET A 1 19.34 -63.23 -46.42
N HIS A 2 19.17 -61.94 -46.15
CA HIS A 2 19.39 -61.30 -44.85
C HIS A 2 18.06 -61.19 -44.09
N LEU A 3 17.96 -61.78 -42.91
CA LEU A 3 16.82 -61.64 -41.99
C LEU A 3 17.19 -60.61 -40.90
N PRO A 4 16.29 -59.67 -40.53
CA PRO A 4 16.63 -58.58 -39.61
C PRO A 4 16.43 -58.96 -38.13
N HIS A 5 17.30 -58.42 -37.28
CA HIS A 5 17.20 -58.43 -35.82
C HIS A 5 16.16 -57.39 -35.32
N PRO A 6 15.47 -57.63 -34.19
CA PRO A 6 14.50 -56.68 -33.64
C PRO A 6 15.20 -55.57 -32.85
N VAL A 7 14.94 -54.31 -33.20
CA VAL A 7 15.32 -53.13 -32.41
C VAL A 7 14.30 -52.94 -31.30
N ARG A 8 14.71 -53.14 -30.03
CA ARG A 8 13.97 -52.67 -28.85
C ARG A 8 14.30 -51.20 -28.63
N THR A 9 13.33 -50.32 -28.82
CA THR A 9 13.41 -48.91 -28.41
C THR A 9 13.27 -48.81 -26.90
N LEU A 10 14.38 -48.53 -26.21
CA LEU A 10 14.39 -48.04 -24.83
C LEU A 10 14.13 -46.53 -24.86
N SER A 11 12.87 -46.12 -24.67
CA SER A 11 12.53 -44.72 -24.40
C SER A 11 13.06 -44.35 -23.02
N ARG A 12 14.20 -43.65 -22.96
CA ARG A 12 14.67 -43.00 -21.73
C ARG A 12 13.78 -41.78 -21.47
N LEU A 13 12.92 -41.92 -20.46
CA LEU A 13 12.15 -40.82 -19.90
C LEU A 13 13.12 -39.89 -19.15
N LEU A 14 13.49 -38.77 -19.76
CA LEU A 14 14.25 -37.72 -19.09
C LEU A 14 13.29 -36.95 -18.18
N VAL A 15 13.21 -37.35 -16.91
CA VAL A 15 12.50 -36.58 -15.89
C VAL A 15 13.37 -35.37 -15.56
N LEU A 16 13.04 -34.24 -16.17
CA LEU A 16 13.63 -32.95 -15.83
C LEU A 16 13.01 -32.50 -14.49
N ALA A 17 13.66 -32.86 -13.39
CA ALA A 17 13.33 -32.31 -12.08
C ALA A 17 13.74 -30.83 -12.06
N LEU A 18 12.84 -29.94 -12.48
CA LEU A 18 12.96 -28.52 -12.17
C LEU A 18 12.76 -28.38 -10.65
N GLY A 19 13.86 -28.27 -9.93
CA GLY A 19 13.84 -27.80 -8.55
C GLY A 19 13.20 -26.42 -8.53
N ALA A 20 11.95 -26.35 -8.07
CA ALA A 20 11.30 -25.10 -7.78
C ALA A 20 12.01 -24.48 -6.58
N THR A 21 13.03 -23.65 -6.84
CA THR A 21 13.52 -22.69 -5.84
C THR A 21 12.37 -21.75 -5.54
N THR A 22 11.72 -21.98 -4.39
CA THR A 22 10.76 -21.06 -3.80
C THR A 22 11.51 -19.77 -3.46
N LEU A 23 11.39 -18.75 -4.32
CA LEU A 23 11.68 -17.39 -3.89
C LEU A 23 10.59 -17.00 -2.89
N VAL A 24 10.90 -17.12 -1.60
CA VAL A 24 10.17 -16.46 -0.53
C VAL A 24 10.28 -14.97 -0.82
N ALA A 25 9.17 -14.32 -1.21
CA ALA A 25 9.10 -12.88 -1.29
C ALA A 25 9.36 -12.34 0.11
N ALA A 26 10.54 -11.76 0.33
CA ALA A 26 10.87 -11.07 1.56
C ALA A 26 9.85 -9.93 1.76
N PRO A 27 9.34 -9.71 2.99
CA PRO A 27 8.68 -8.44 3.30
C PRO A 27 9.68 -7.34 2.96
N ALA A 28 9.24 -6.26 2.30
CA ALA A 28 10.07 -5.13 1.85
C ALA A 28 11.31 -4.96 2.72
N SER A 29 12.45 -5.53 2.29
CA SER A 29 13.69 -5.43 3.03
C SER A 29 14.12 -3.98 2.93
N ALA A 30 14.23 -3.30 4.06
CA ALA A 30 14.82 -1.97 4.13
C ALA A 30 16.13 -1.97 3.35
N ALA A 31 16.26 -1.06 2.39
CA ALA A 31 17.58 -0.74 1.84
C ALA A 31 18.48 -0.33 3.02
N PRO A 32 19.75 -0.77 3.08
CA PRO A 32 20.62 -0.43 4.19
C PRO A 32 20.88 1.07 4.18
N ALA A 33 20.32 1.80 5.14
CA ALA A 33 20.65 3.19 5.37
C ALA A 33 21.98 3.25 6.14
N GLN A 34 22.98 3.91 5.55
CA GLN A 34 24.21 4.25 6.25
C GLN A 34 23.90 5.24 7.38
N ASN A 35 24.46 4.93 8.55
CA ASN A 35 24.18 5.55 9.83
C ASN A 35 24.70 7.00 9.88
N TRP A 36 23.83 7.99 10.09
CA TRP A 36 24.24 9.34 10.45
C TRP A 36 23.27 9.95 11.46
N GLY A 37 23.69 10.01 12.73
CA GLY A 37 22.98 10.74 13.78
C GLY A 37 23.00 12.25 13.57
N ARG A 38 22.29 12.75 12.56
CA ARG A 38 22.16 14.19 12.26
C ARG A 38 20.70 14.68 12.42
N PRO A 39 20.50 15.98 12.77
CA PRO A 39 19.18 16.60 12.81
C PRO A 39 18.49 16.61 11.44
N GLN A 40 17.16 16.48 11.43
CA GLN A 40 16.32 16.34 10.23
C GLN A 40 16.45 17.53 9.25
N LEU A 41 16.71 17.25 7.97
CA LEU A 41 16.83 18.25 6.89
C LEU A 41 15.62 18.22 5.92
N PRO A 42 15.29 19.35 5.25
CA PRO A 42 14.18 19.48 4.30
C PRO A 42 14.35 18.61 3.03
N PRO A 43 13.27 18.38 2.22
CA PRO A 43 13.36 17.56 1.02
C PRO A 43 14.40 18.09 0.03
N THR A 44 15.25 17.22 -0.49
CA THR A 44 16.47 17.55 -1.26
C THR A 44 16.22 18.28 -2.58
N SER A 45 15.00 18.18 -3.14
CA SER A 45 14.64 18.75 -4.45
C SER A 45 13.34 19.57 -4.46
N GLY A 46 12.72 19.83 -3.30
CA GLY A 46 11.38 20.43 -3.25
C GLY A 46 10.30 19.56 -3.90
N TRP A 47 9.13 20.17 -4.22
CA TRP A 47 7.98 19.44 -4.74
C TRP A 47 7.78 19.60 -6.26
N THR A 48 7.77 18.50 -7.05
CA THR A 48 7.56 18.54 -8.53
C THR A 48 6.29 17.82 -8.99
N ALA A 49 5.75 18.20 -10.16
CA ALA A 49 4.54 17.60 -10.71
C ALA A 49 4.85 16.32 -11.51
N VAL A 50 4.02 15.28 -11.34
CA VAL A 50 4.03 14.10 -12.22
C VAL A 50 3.53 14.51 -13.61
N PRO A 51 4.25 14.23 -14.72
CA PRO A 51 3.85 14.62 -16.07
C PRO A 51 2.45 14.13 -16.48
N GLY A 52 1.80 14.92 -17.33
CA GLY A 52 0.47 14.61 -17.87
C GLY A 52 -0.70 14.93 -16.94
N LEU A 53 -1.93 14.73 -17.44
CA LEU A 53 -3.16 15.00 -16.70
C LEU A 53 -3.81 13.70 -16.24
N ALA A 54 -3.59 13.35 -14.96
CA ALA A 54 -4.35 12.30 -14.29
C ALA A 54 -5.85 12.60 -14.20
N GLN A 55 -6.21 13.90 -14.24
CA GLN A 55 -7.51 14.42 -13.79
C GLN A 55 -7.93 13.84 -12.44
N ALA A 56 -6.95 13.75 -11.51
CA ALA A 56 -7.12 13.06 -10.24
C ALA A 56 -8.23 13.69 -9.38
N ARG A 57 -9.20 12.86 -9.01
CA ARG A 57 -10.29 13.16 -8.08
C ARG A 57 -10.08 12.55 -6.69
N SER A 58 -8.94 11.91 -6.47
CA SER A 58 -8.49 11.36 -5.19
C SER A 58 -7.03 11.72 -4.91
N GLY A 59 -6.54 11.39 -3.71
CA GLY A 59 -5.11 11.21 -3.52
C GLY A 59 -4.59 10.01 -4.32
N PRO A 60 -3.27 9.95 -4.60
CA PRO A 60 -2.68 8.83 -5.32
C PRO A 60 -2.43 7.62 -4.41
N GLY A 61 -2.40 6.43 -4.99
CA GLY A 61 -1.80 5.22 -4.41
C GLY A 61 -0.56 4.83 -5.19
N ALA A 62 0.49 4.35 -4.53
CA ALA A 62 1.77 4.00 -5.18
C ALA A 62 2.24 2.61 -4.74
N VAL A 63 2.85 1.85 -5.66
CA VAL A 63 3.45 0.54 -5.38
C VAL A 63 4.59 0.27 -6.35
N VAL A 64 5.65 -0.40 -5.89
CA VAL A 64 6.71 -0.89 -6.78
C VAL A 64 6.37 -2.31 -7.22
N TYR A 65 6.36 -2.58 -8.52
CA TYR A 65 6.04 -3.89 -9.08
C TYR A 65 6.77 -4.08 -10.42
N GLY A 66 7.36 -5.25 -10.64
CA GLY A 66 8.13 -5.52 -11.86
C GLY A 66 9.34 -4.60 -12.09
N GLY A 67 9.88 -3.98 -11.04
CA GLY A 67 11.00 -3.02 -11.10
C GLY A 67 10.58 -1.55 -11.30
N ASP A 68 9.32 -1.30 -11.64
CA ASP A 68 8.80 0.03 -11.89
C ASP A 68 7.94 0.54 -10.70
N LEU A 69 7.88 1.85 -10.54
CA LEU A 69 6.92 2.51 -9.64
C LEU A 69 5.60 2.70 -10.38
N HIS A 70 4.53 2.07 -9.91
CA HIS A 70 3.17 2.26 -10.39
C HIS A 70 2.43 3.27 -9.51
N LEU A 71 1.80 4.26 -10.14
CA LEU A 71 1.00 5.30 -9.50
C LEU A 71 -0.45 5.18 -9.96
N PHE A 72 -1.40 5.22 -9.02
CA PHE A 72 -2.82 5.07 -9.27
C PHE A 72 -3.60 6.27 -8.73
N ALA A 73 -4.66 6.68 -9.42
CA ALA A 73 -5.60 7.69 -8.92
C ALA A 73 -7.01 7.45 -9.45
N ARG A 74 -8.03 7.95 -8.75
CA ARG A 74 -9.40 8.01 -9.29
C ARG A 74 -9.46 9.11 -10.35
N GLY A 75 -9.89 8.76 -11.56
CA GLY A 75 -10.09 9.68 -12.68
C GLY A 75 -11.53 10.20 -12.78
N THR A 76 -11.83 10.84 -13.91
CA THR A 76 -13.20 11.16 -14.32
C THR A 76 -14.03 9.90 -14.58
N GLY A 77 -15.35 10.00 -14.40
CA GLY A 77 -16.27 8.87 -14.60
C GLY A 77 -16.04 7.68 -13.68
N ASP A 78 -15.48 7.91 -12.49
CA ASP A 78 -15.19 6.87 -11.48
C ASP A 78 -14.27 5.74 -11.98
N THR A 79 -13.42 6.09 -12.95
CA THR A 79 -12.35 5.23 -13.47
C THR A 79 -11.16 5.19 -12.51
N VAL A 80 -10.35 4.14 -12.62
CA VAL A 80 -9.03 4.09 -12.01
C VAL A 80 -7.98 4.34 -13.08
N ARG A 81 -7.13 5.33 -12.85
CA ARG A 81 -6.03 5.73 -13.74
C ARG A 81 -4.72 5.17 -13.19
N VAL A 82 -3.80 4.81 -14.08
CA VAL A 82 -2.46 4.32 -13.76
C VAL A 82 -1.42 5.07 -14.57
N ASP A 83 -0.28 5.38 -13.96
CA ASP A 83 0.95 5.77 -14.62
C ASP A 83 2.10 4.95 -14.03
N ARG A 84 3.20 4.82 -14.77
CA ARG A 84 4.34 3.99 -14.42
C ARG A 84 5.61 4.79 -14.63
N TYR A 85 6.46 4.81 -13.61
CA TYR A 85 7.79 5.40 -13.66
C TYR A 85 8.86 4.33 -13.64
N THR A 86 9.77 4.41 -14.61
CA THR A 86 10.90 3.49 -14.76
C THR A 86 12.18 4.21 -14.38
N LEU A 87 12.84 3.77 -13.30
CA LEU A 87 14.06 4.40 -12.80
C LEU A 87 15.21 4.33 -13.80
N ALA A 88 15.36 3.19 -14.49
CA ALA A 88 16.48 2.96 -15.41
C ALA A 88 16.53 3.96 -16.57
N THR A 89 15.38 4.54 -16.94
CA THR A 89 15.26 5.52 -18.02
C THR A 89 14.85 6.91 -17.54
N ASP A 90 14.55 7.07 -16.25
CA ASP A 90 14.01 8.30 -15.65
C ASP A 90 12.77 8.84 -16.39
N THR A 91 11.85 7.96 -16.77
CA THR A 91 10.67 8.32 -17.57
C THR A 91 9.35 7.86 -16.96
N TRP A 92 8.32 8.69 -17.14
CA TRP A 92 6.91 8.31 -16.93
C TRP A 92 6.30 7.79 -18.23
N SER A 93 5.49 6.74 -18.14
CA SER A 93 4.79 6.15 -19.29
C SER A 93 3.60 6.99 -19.78
N GLY A 94 3.08 7.87 -18.93
CA GLY A 94 1.86 8.61 -19.15
C GLY A 94 0.62 7.91 -18.58
N TRP A 95 -0.36 8.72 -18.18
CA TRP A 95 -1.58 8.23 -17.55
C TRP A 95 -2.49 7.44 -18.52
N ALA A 96 -2.77 6.19 -18.16
CA ALA A 96 -3.74 5.31 -18.82
C ALA A 96 -4.91 4.96 -17.88
N THR A 97 -5.98 4.39 -18.43
CA THR A 97 -7.12 3.88 -17.63
C THR A 97 -6.91 2.39 -17.40
N VAL A 98 -7.05 1.94 -16.14
CA VAL A 98 -7.08 0.51 -15.81
C VAL A 98 -8.31 -0.12 -16.46
N PRO A 99 -8.16 -1.16 -17.30
CA PRO A 99 -9.27 -1.74 -18.06
C PRO A 99 -10.48 -2.16 -17.21
N GLY A 100 -11.68 -1.94 -17.76
CA GLY A 100 -12.97 -2.26 -17.14
C GLY A 100 -13.53 -1.16 -16.23
N THR A 101 -14.69 -1.43 -15.62
CA THR A 101 -15.43 -0.43 -14.85
C THR A 101 -15.30 -0.65 -13.34
N ALA A 102 -14.45 0.12 -12.69
CA ALA A 102 -14.28 0.07 -11.23
C ALA A 102 -15.49 0.68 -10.48
N GLY A 103 -16.05 1.79 -10.96
CA GLY A 103 -17.02 2.58 -10.18
C GLY A 103 -16.38 3.09 -8.88
N ALA A 104 -15.13 3.57 -8.96
CA ALA A 104 -14.33 3.96 -7.81
C ALA A 104 -14.91 5.19 -7.11
N LYS A 105 -15.21 5.08 -5.82
CA LYS A 105 -15.58 6.18 -4.92
C LYS A 105 -14.40 6.66 -4.05
N SER A 106 -13.37 5.84 -3.89
CA SER A 106 -12.19 6.16 -3.09
C SER A 106 -10.93 6.27 -3.94
N ALA A 107 -9.82 6.67 -3.30
CA ALA A 107 -8.49 6.43 -3.86
C ALA A 107 -8.27 4.91 -4.04
N PRO A 108 -7.59 4.49 -5.12
CA PRO A 108 -7.14 3.10 -5.28
C PRO A 108 -5.99 2.80 -4.33
N THR A 109 -5.97 1.58 -3.80
CA THR A 109 -4.85 1.01 -3.03
C THR A 109 -4.29 -0.17 -3.78
N ALA A 110 -2.96 -0.24 -3.90
CA ALA A 110 -2.27 -1.33 -4.57
C ALA A 110 -1.27 -2.02 -3.64
N THR A 111 -1.08 -3.33 -3.81
CA THR A 111 -0.05 -4.12 -3.12
C THR A 111 0.39 -5.28 -4.01
N VAL A 112 1.57 -5.84 -3.78
CA VAL A 112 2.07 -7.01 -4.52
C VAL A 112 1.96 -8.25 -3.63
N TYR A 113 1.32 -9.31 -4.14
CA TYR A 113 1.16 -10.57 -3.41
C TYR A 113 0.99 -11.74 -4.39
N GLY A 114 1.65 -12.87 -4.10
CA GLY A 114 1.58 -14.07 -4.95
C GLY A 114 2.12 -13.86 -6.36
N GLY A 115 3.07 -12.94 -6.55
CA GLY A 115 3.66 -12.62 -7.86
C GLY A 115 2.89 -11.59 -8.67
N ASP A 116 1.72 -11.12 -8.21
CA ASP A 116 0.88 -10.16 -8.95
C ASP A 116 0.66 -8.86 -8.16
N LEU A 117 0.32 -7.78 -8.88
CA LEU A 117 -0.19 -6.54 -8.31
C LEU A 117 -1.70 -6.68 -8.07
N HIS A 118 -2.13 -6.50 -6.83
CA HIS A 118 -3.53 -6.47 -6.43
C HIS A 118 -3.96 -5.02 -6.21
N LEU A 119 -5.04 -4.63 -6.84
CA LEU A 119 -5.60 -3.28 -6.80
C LEU A 119 -7.00 -3.33 -6.17
N PHE A 120 -7.27 -2.41 -5.25
CA PHE A 120 -8.53 -2.33 -4.51
C PHE A 120 -9.07 -0.90 -4.49
N THR A 121 -10.39 -0.74 -4.53
CA THR A 121 -11.07 0.54 -4.34
C THR A 121 -12.44 0.33 -3.71
N GLN A 122 -12.95 1.32 -2.98
CA GLN A 122 -14.37 1.36 -2.62
C GLN A 122 -15.19 1.63 -3.89
N GLY A 123 -16.19 0.80 -4.15
CA GLY A 123 -17.11 0.90 -5.29
C GLY A 123 -18.37 1.71 -4.98
N THR A 124 -19.16 2.00 -6.03
CA THR A 124 -20.42 2.78 -5.95
C THR A 124 -21.42 2.25 -4.93
N SER A 125 -21.52 0.92 -4.79
CA SER A 125 -22.44 0.23 -3.86
C SER A 125 -21.89 0.06 -2.43
N ASN A 126 -20.88 0.85 -2.04
CA ASN A 126 -20.21 0.72 -0.73
C ASN A 126 -19.69 -0.71 -0.47
N THR A 127 -19.17 -1.33 -1.53
CA THR A 127 -18.45 -2.61 -1.53
C THR A 127 -16.98 -2.36 -1.89
N ILE A 128 -16.11 -3.35 -1.70
CA ILE A 128 -14.73 -3.26 -2.20
C ILE A 128 -14.65 -3.94 -3.57
N ARG A 129 -14.14 -3.22 -4.56
CA ARG A 129 -13.81 -3.73 -5.89
C ARG A 129 -12.34 -4.14 -5.92
N THR A 130 -12.02 -5.23 -6.63
CA THR A 130 -10.65 -5.72 -6.80
C THR A 130 -10.34 -5.98 -8.28
N ASN A 131 -9.10 -5.77 -8.68
CA ASN A 131 -8.54 -6.16 -9.97
C ASN A 131 -7.06 -6.54 -9.76
N ARG A 132 -6.52 -7.41 -10.59
CA ARG A 132 -5.16 -7.93 -10.47
C ARG A 132 -4.41 -7.75 -11.78
N TYR A 133 -3.14 -7.33 -11.72
CA TYR A 133 -2.27 -7.19 -12.88
C TYR A 133 -1.06 -8.12 -12.77
N SER A 134 -0.84 -8.92 -13.82
CA SER A 134 0.33 -9.79 -13.91
C SER A 134 1.31 -9.26 -14.96
N THR A 135 2.56 -9.09 -14.58
CA THR A 135 3.64 -8.70 -15.50
C THR A 135 4.03 -9.84 -16.43
N SER A 136 3.88 -11.09 -15.98
CA SER A 136 4.23 -12.28 -16.77
C SER A 136 3.34 -12.44 -18.02
N THR A 137 2.06 -12.08 -17.92
CA THR A 137 1.10 -12.12 -19.04
C THR A 137 0.79 -10.75 -19.61
N ASN A 138 1.24 -9.67 -18.94
CA ASN A 138 0.87 -8.28 -19.24
C ASN A 138 -0.65 -8.05 -19.34
N THR A 139 -1.42 -8.66 -18.42
CA THR A 139 -2.89 -8.57 -18.44
C THR A 139 -3.48 -8.18 -17.09
N TRP A 140 -4.61 -7.50 -17.16
CA TRP A 140 -5.51 -7.26 -16.02
C TRP A 140 -6.57 -8.36 -15.96
N SER A 141 -6.88 -8.84 -14.75
CA SER A 141 -7.91 -9.87 -14.54
C SER A 141 -9.34 -9.36 -14.76
N GLY A 142 -9.53 -8.04 -14.71
CA GLY A 142 -10.85 -7.39 -14.72
C GLY A 142 -11.38 -7.13 -13.30
N TRP A 143 -12.26 -6.14 -13.19
CA TRP A 143 -12.80 -5.66 -11.91
C TRP A 143 -13.95 -6.53 -11.39
N THR A 144 -13.77 -7.13 -10.22
CA THR A 144 -14.83 -7.88 -9.51
C THR A 144 -15.15 -7.23 -8.16
N THR A 145 -16.26 -7.64 -7.53
CA THR A 145 -16.61 -7.21 -6.17
C THR A 145 -16.14 -8.27 -5.17
N LEU A 146 -15.42 -7.87 -4.13
CA LEU A 146 -15.04 -8.77 -3.05
C LEU A 146 -16.29 -9.15 -2.22
N PRO A 147 -16.56 -10.45 -2.01
CA PRO A 147 -17.70 -10.91 -1.21
C PRO A 147 -17.67 -10.37 0.23
N GLY A 148 -18.85 -10.17 0.82
CA GLY A 148 -19.00 -9.77 2.23
C GLY A 148 -18.59 -8.31 2.55
N THR A 149 -18.37 -7.47 1.54
CA THR A 149 -17.87 -6.09 1.73
C THR A 149 -18.95 -5.02 1.84
N ALA A 150 -20.23 -5.39 1.83
CA ALA A 150 -21.32 -4.44 1.97
C ALA A 150 -21.14 -3.57 3.23
N GLY A 151 -21.42 -2.28 3.10
CA GLY A 151 -21.26 -1.30 4.18
C GLY A 151 -19.83 -0.82 4.39
N ALA A 152 -18.91 -1.04 3.44
CA ALA A 152 -17.61 -0.38 3.45
C ALA A 152 -17.81 1.14 3.33
N LYS A 153 -17.25 1.90 4.29
CA LYS A 153 -17.38 3.35 4.40
C LYS A 153 -16.12 4.09 3.95
N SER A 154 -15.01 3.40 3.71
CA SER A 154 -13.73 4.01 3.34
C SER A 154 -13.04 3.28 2.21
N ALA A 155 -11.97 3.91 1.67
CA ALA A 155 -10.96 3.21 0.91
C ALA A 155 -10.45 1.99 1.69
N PRO A 156 -10.17 0.86 1.02
CA PRO A 156 -9.49 -0.26 1.64
C PRO A 156 -7.99 0.03 1.77
N THR A 157 -7.33 -0.57 2.77
CA THR A 157 -5.87 -0.68 2.84
C THR A 157 -5.47 -2.14 2.79
N ALA A 158 -4.37 -2.46 2.10
CA ALA A 158 -3.88 -3.82 1.91
C ALA A 158 -2.42 -3.92 2.31
N THR A 159 -2.03 -5.01 2.99
CA THR A 159 -0.63 -5.29 3.35
C THR A 159 -0.40 -6.79 3.38
N VAL A 160 0.82 -7.24 3.09
CA VAL A 160 1.18 -8.67 3.15
C VAL A 160 1.89 -8.95 4.47
N TYR A 161 1.40 -9.92 5.23
CA TYR A 161 1.97 -10.30 6.53
C TYR A 161 1.69 -11.77 6.86
N GLY A 162 2.68 -12.44 7.44
CA GLY A 162 2.56 -13.85 7.83
C GLY A 162 2.18 -14.81 6.69
N GLY A 163 2.59 -14.51 5.46
CA GLY A 163 2.31 -15.33 4.27
C GLY A 163 1.01 -15.02 3.52
N ASP A 164 0.18 -14.11 4.02
CA ASP A 164 -1.11 -13.79 3.40
C ASP A 164 -1.29 -12.29 3.14
N LEU A 165 -2.22 -11.95 2.26
CA LEU A 165 -2.67 -10.59 2.01
C LEU A 165 -3.78 -10.21 3.00
N HIS A 166 -3.51 -9.21 3.84
CA HIS A 166 -4.47 -8.63 4.77
C HIS A 166 -5.13 -7.40 4.14
N LEU A 167 -6.45 -7.33 4.22
CA LEU A 167 -7.25 -6.22 3.73
C LEU A 167 -8.10 -5.64 4.85
N PHE A 168 -8.09 -4.31 4.99
CA PHE A 168 -8.86 -3.60 6.01
C PHE A 168 -9.70 -2.51 5.38
N THR A 169 -10.87 -2.24 5.95
CA THR A 169 -11.72 -1.10 5.57
C THR A 169 -12.52 -0.62 6.78
N GLN A 170 -12.93 0.65 6.77
CA GLN A 170 -13.91 1.12 7.75
C GLN A 170 -15.29 0.55 7.40
N GLY A 171 -15.94 -0.11 8.35
CA GLY A 171 -17.30 -0.62 8.23
C GLY A 171 -18.35 0.34 8.78
N THR A 172 -19.58 -0.15 8.87
CA THR A 172 -20.67 0.51 9.59
C THR A 172 -20.30 0.77 11.06
N SER A 173 -20.98 1.73 11.68
CA SER A 173 -20.70 2.18 13.05
C SER A 173 -19.26 2.64 13.30
N ASN A 174 -18.55 3.04 12.24
CA ASN A 174 -17.18 3.55 12.31
C ASN A 174 -16.20 2.55 12.95
N THR A 175 -16.41 1.26 12.71
CA THR A 175 -15.52 0.18 13.12
C THR A 175 -14.53 -0.15 12.00
N ILE A 176 -13.43 -0.84 12.30
CA ILE A 176 -12.51 -1.36 11.27
C ILE A 176 -12.78 -2.85 11.08
N ARG A 177 -12.96 -3.26 9.82
CA ARG A 177 -13.13 -4.65 9.41
C ARG A 177 -11.87 -5.17 8.76
N THR A 178 -11.59 -6.46 8.91
CA THR A 178 -10.43 -7.16 8.34
C THR A 178 -10.87 -8.40 7.56
N ASN A 179 -10.10 -8.76 6.54
CA ASN A 179 -10.20 -10.03 5.81
C ASN A 179 -8.80 -10.42 5.32
N ARG A 180 -8.51 -11.71 5.20
CA ARG A 180 -7.20 -12.24 4.81
C ARG A 180 -7.37 -13.13 3.59
N TYR A 181 -6.49 -13.00 2.60
CA TYR A 181 -6.46 -13.84 1.41
C TYR A 181 -5.17 -14.66 1.39
N SER A 182 -5.31 -15.97 1.23
CA SER A 182 -4.17 -16.87 1.06
C SER A 182 -4.11 -17.39 -0.36
N THR A 183 -2.94 -17.26 -0.99
CA THR A 183 -2.68 -17.85 -2.31
C THR A 183 -2.58 -19.37 -2.25
N SER A 184 -2.18 -19.95 -1.12
CA SER A 184 -2.05 -21.40 -0.94
C SER A 184 -3.38 -22.14 -1.04
N THR A 185 -4.46 -21.54 -0.52
CA THR A 185 -5.82 -22.08 -0.57
C THR A 185 -6.70 -21.40 -1.62
N ASN A 186 -6.23 -20.28 -2.19
CA ASN A 186 -7.00 -19.40 -3.06
C ASN A 186 -8.35 -18.96 -2.44
N THR A 187 -8.34 -18.67 -1.13
CA THR A 187 -9.55 -18.29 -0.39
C THR A 187 -9.37 -17.04 0.45
N TRP A 188 -10.48 -16.33 0.65
CA TRP A 188 -10.61 -15.27 1.65
C TRP A 188 -11.10 -15.89 2.97
N SER A 189 -10.57 -15.43 4.10
CA SER A 189 -10.97 -15.88 5.44
C SER A 189 -12.40 -15.47 5.80
N GLY A 190 -12.95 -14.47 5.11
CA GLY A 190 -14.20 -13.81 5.47
C GLY A 190 -13.96 -12.55 6.29
N TRP A 191 -14.89 -11.60 6.20
CA TRP A 191 -14.78 -10.31 6.86
C TRP A 191 -15.21 -10.36 8.32
N THR A 192 -14.36 -9.88 9.22
CA THR A 192 -14.66 -9.73 10.66
C THR A 192 -14.41 -8.30 11.10
N THR A 193 -15.08 -7.87 12.17
CA THR A 193 -14.86 -6.55 12.79
C THR A 193 -13.79 -6.66 13.86
N LEU A 194 -12.78 -5.78 13.82
CA LEU A 194 -11.76 -5.71 14.87
C LEU A 194 -12.36 -5.10 16.15
N PRO A 195 -12.14 -5.71 17.32
CA PRO A 195 -12.65 -5.21 18.59
C PRO A 195 -12.03 -3.85 18.94
N GLY A 196 -12.74 -3.02 19.72
CA GLY A 196 -12.26 -1.73 20.21
C GLY A 196 -12.11 -0.63 19.15
N THR A 197 -12.62 -0.82 17.92
CA THR A 197 -12.47 0.12 16.80
C THR A 197 -13.48 1.26 16.74
N ALA A 198 -14.49 1.26 17.61
CA ALA A 198 -15.53 2.29 17.58
C ALA A 198 -14.90 3.69 17.60
N GLY A 199 -15.44 4.59 16.76
CA GLY A 199 -14.97 5.97 16.64
C GLY A 199 -13.79 6.18 15.69
N ALA A 200 -13.46 5.25 14.80
CA ALA A 200 -12.56 5.54 13.69
C ALA A 200 -13.15 6.67 12.82
N LYS A 201 -12.37 7.69 12.49
CA LYS A 201 -12.79 8.84 11.68
C LYS A 201 -12.22 8.82 10.27
N SER A 202 -11.36 7.85 9.95
CA SER A 202 -10.74 7.72 8.64
C SER A 202 -10.68 6.26 8.18
N ALA A 203 -10.30 6.07 6.91
CA ALA A 203 -9.80 4.79 6.43
C ALA A 203 -8.66 4.29 7.33
N PRO A 204 -8.54 2.97 7.54
CA PRO A 204 -7.36 2.40 8.18
C PRO A 204 -6.16 2.44 7.23
N THR A 205 -4.96 2.42 7.81
CA THR A 205 -3.68 2.23 7.11
C THR A 205 -2.90 1.12 7.80
N ALA A 206 -2.32 0.21 7.02
CA ALA A 206 -1.56 -0.92 7.54
C ALA A 206 -0.11 -0.92 7.03
N THR A 207 0.83 -1.37 7.87
CA THR A 207 2.22 -1.63 7.48
C THR A 207 2.82 -2.70 8.38
N VAL A 208 3.83 -3.42 7.92
CA VAL A 208 4.60 -4.35 8.75
C VAL A 208 5.85 -3.65 9.26
N TYR A 209 6.12 -3.73 10.55
CA TYR A 209 7.31 -3.18 11.19
C TYR A 209 7.64 -3.93 12.49
N GLY A 210 8.92 -4.11 12.81
CA GLY A 210 9.33 -4.74 14.07
C GLY A 210 8.76 -6.14 14.31
N GLY A 211 8.54 -6.91 13.23
CA GLY A 211 8.00 -8.27 13.27
C GLY A 211 6.47 -8.39 13.22
N ASP A 212 5.73 -7.29 13.34
CA ASP A 212 4.26 -7.32 13.43
C ASP A 212 3.57 -6.40 12.41
N LEU A 213 2.28 -6.66 12.20
CA LEU A 213 1.41 -5.79 11.40
C LEU A 213 0.88 -4.67 12.29
N HIS A 214 1.18 -3.43 11.93
CA HIS A 214 0.66 -2.23 12.56
C HIS A 214 -0.52 -1.68 11.75
N LEU A 215 -1.59 -1.31 12.43
CA LEU A 215 -2.79 -0.72 11.87
C LEU A 215 -3.05 0.63 12.52
N PHE A 216 -3.30 1.66 11.71
CA PHE A 216 -3.51 3.03 12.15
C PHE A 216 -4.83 3.60 11.63
N THR A 217 -5.46 4.47 12.40
CA THR A 217 -6.64 5.24 11.95
C THR A 217 -6.72 6.58 12.68
N GLN A 218 -7.39 7.56 12.09
CA GLN A 218 -7.74 8.79 12.80
C GLN A 218 -8.78 8.45 13.88
N GLY A 219 -8.48 8.81 15.13
CA GLY A 219 -9.41 8.68 16.26
C GLY A 219 -10.26 9.94 16.46
N THR A 220 -11.04 9.92 17.55
CA THR A 220 -11.69 11.12 18.07
C THR A 220 -10.66 12.18 18.45
N SER A 221 -11.10 13.45 18.55
CA SER A 221 -10.23 14.59 18.86
C SER A 221 -9.02 14.77 17.94
N ASN A 222 -9.12 14.28 16.70
CA ASN A 222 -8.08 14.41 15.66
C ASN A 222 -6.73 13.81 16.06
N THR A 223 -6.77 12.76 16.89
CA THR A 223 -5.62 11.93 17.27
C THR A 223 -5.42 10.80 16.25
N ILE A 224 -4.28 10.10 16.32
CA ILE A 224 -4.05 8.85 15.57
C ILE A 224 -4.07 7.70 16.57
N ARG A 225 -4.84 6.65 16.27
CA ARG A 225 -4.89 5.41 17.04
C ARG A 225 -4.11 4.31 16.33
N THR A 226 -3.52 3.40 17.09
CA THR A 226 -2.75 2.25 16.60
C THR A 226 -3.28 0.95 17.22
N ASN A 227 -3.16 -0.15 16.49
CA ASN A 227 -3.32 -1.52 16.97
C ASN A 227 -2.33 -2.42 16.22
N ARG A 228 -1.78 -3.43 16.89
CA ARG A 228 -0.73 -4.29 16.34
C ARG A 228 -1.20 -5.74 16.34
N TYR A 229 -0.98 -6.47 15.26
CA TYR A 229 -1.28 -7.88 15.14
C TYR A 229 0.01 -8.69 15.01
N SER A 230 0.14 -9.72 15.85
CA SER A 230 1.26 -10.65 15.78
C SER A 230 0.80 -12.03 15.32
N THR A 231 1.48 -12.59 14.32
CA THR A 231 1.22 -13.96 13.88
C THR A 231 1.72 -15.00 14.87
N SER A 232 2.70 -14.66 15.72
CA SER A 232 3.26 -15.59 16.70
C SER A 232 2.25 -15.94 17.81
N THR A 233 1.46 -14.97 18.23
CA THR A 233 0.38 -15.15 19.23
C THR A 233 -1.00 -15.24 18.61
N ASN A 234 -1.14 -14.92 17.32
CA ASN A 234 -2.42 -14.78 16.62
C ASN A 234 -3.39 -13.80 17.33
N THR A 235 -2.86 -12.71 17.89
CA THR A 235 -3.64 -11.73 18.65
C THR A 235 -3.40 -10.29 18.20
N TRP A 236 -4.42 -9.46 18.43
CA TRP A 236 -4.32 -8.01 18.35
C TRP A 236 -3.96 -7.45 19.73
N SER A 237 -3.07 -6.46 19.78
CA SER A 237 -2.65 -5.79 21.02
C SER A 237 -3.77 -4.97 21.68
N GLY A 238 -4.81 -4.64 20.92
CA GLY A 238 -5.83 -3.66 21.31
C GLY A 238 -5.46 -2.24 20.85
N TRP A 239 -6.48 -1.41 20.69
CA TRP A 239 -6.33 -0.05 20.19
C TRP A 239 -5.85 0.92 21.26
N THR A 240 -4.79 1.66 20.96
CA THR A 240 -4.27 2.74 21.80
C THR A 240 -4.14 4.03 20.99
N THR A 241 -4.11 5.18 21.66
CA THR A 241 -3.87 6.48 21.01
C THR A 241 -2.36 6.77 21.01
N LEU A 242 -1.82 7.16 19.86
CA LEU A 242 -0.41 7.57 19.77
C LEU A 242 -0.17 8.84 20.59
N PRO A 243 0.98 8.95 21.29
CA PRO A 243 1.28 10.11 22.13
C PRO A 243 1.38 11.40 21.30
N GLY A 244 0.96 12.52 21.91
CA GLY A 244 0.97 13.85 21.32
C GLY A 244 -0.21 14.16 20.38
N THR A 245 -0.30 15.41 19.92
CA THR A 245 -1.42 15.88 19.09
C THR A 245 -1.03 15.95 17.62
N ALA A 246 -1.52 15.01 16.82
CA ALA A 246 -1.35 15.06 15.37
C ALA A 246 -2.07 16.27 14.74
N GLY A 247 -3.25 16.63 15.27
CA GLY A 247 -4.16 17.56 14.62
C GLY A 247 -4.65 17.00 13.28
N ALA A 248 -4.81 15.68 13.21
CA ALA A 248 -5.05 14.95 11.98
C ALA A 248 -6.39 15.33 11.35
N LYS A 249 -6.36 15.72 10.08
CA LYS A 249 -7.51 15.99 9.21
C LYS A 249 -7.71 14.91 8.15
N SER A 250 -6.81 13.94 8.09
CA SER A 250 -6.86 12.82 7.14
C SER A 250 -6.49 11.51 7.83
N ALA A 251 -6.70 10.38 7.13
CA ALA A 251 -6.04 9.12 7.49
C ALA A 251 -4.51 9.33 7.57
N PRO A 252 -3.81 8.62 8.45
CA PRO A 252 -2.35 8.54 8.40
C PRO A 252 -1.91 7.64 7.24
N THR A 253 -0.71 7.86 6.74
CA THR A 253 0.03 6.96 5.84
C THR A 253 1.25 6.46 6.58
N ALA A 254 1.57 5.19 6.43
CA ALA A 254 2.64 4.53 7.15
C ALA A 254 3.64 3.92 6.16
N THR A 255 4.94 4.05 6.44
CA THR A 255 6.00 3.48 5.62
C THR A 255 7.22 3.19 6.48
N VAL A 256 8.01 2.18 6.11
CA VAL A 256 9.27 1.87 6.80
C VAL A 256 10.42 2.39 5.96
N TYR A 257 11.27 3.21 6.57
CA TYR A 257 12.43 3.80 5.91
C TYR A 257 13.53 4.06 6.95
N GLY A 258 14.80 3.90 6.58
CA GLY A 258 15.92 4.16 7.48
C GLY A 258 15.90 3.33 8.77
N GLY A 259 15.29 2.13 8.76
CA GLY A 259 15.16 1.25 9.93
C GLY A 259 13.96 1.56 10.84
N ASP A 260 13.18 2.58 10.52
CA ASP A 260 12.11 3.08 11.38
C ASP A 260 10.75 3.13 10.69
N LEU A 261 9.70 3.14 11.51
CA LEU A 261 8.34 3.35 11.05
C LEU A 261 8.03 4.84 11.01
N HIS A 262 7.66 5.35 9.84
CA HIS A 262 7.26 6.73 9.63
C HIS A 262 5.76 6.83 9.38
N LEU A 263 5.11 7.75 10.08
CA LEU A 263 3.72 8.14 9.85
C LEU A 263 3.64 9.54 9.28
N PHE A 264 2.78 9.73 8.27
CA PHE A 264 2.46 11.03 7.69
C PHE A 264 0.96 11.27 7.68
N THR A 265 0.49 12.46 8.02
CA THR A 265 -0.94 12.82 7.94
C THR A 265 -1.11 14.27 7.56
N GLN A 266 -2.24 14.63 6.94
CA GLN A 266 -2.60 16.03 6.78
C GLN A 266 -3.01 16.59 8.15
N GLY A 267 -2.26 17.57 8.65
CA GLY A 267 -2.54 18.27 9.89
C GLY A 267 -3.43 19.51 9.73
N THR A 268 -3.65 20.20 10.84
CA THR A 268 -4.22 21.56 10.87
C THR A 268 -3.46 22.50 9.92
N SER A 269 -4.17 23.48 9.36
CA SER A 269 -3.64 24.42 8.36
C SER A 269 -3.12 23.76 7.08
N ASN A 270 -3.55 22.53 6.79
CA ASN A 270 -3.21 21.77 5.59
C ASN A 270 -1.69 21.53 5.42
N THR A 271 -0.97 21.46 6.54
CA THR A 271 0.43 21.03 6.62
C THR A 271 0.53 19.51 6.62
N ILE A 272 1.67 18.94 6.23
CA ILE A 272 1.92 17.52 6.44
C ILE A 272 2.60 17.33 7.78
N ARG A 273 2.06 16.48 8.63
CA ARG A 273 2.59 16.13 9.96
C ARG A 273 3.29 14.78 9.86
N THR A 274 4.43 14.64 10.54
CA THR A 274 5.22 13.40 10.59
C THR A 274 5.45 12.95 12.03
N ASN A 275 5.51 11.64 12.26
CA ASN A 275 5.95 11.04 13.53
C ASN A 275 6.69 9.73 13.21
N ARG A 276 7.77 9.44 13.94
CA ARG A 276 8.64 8.28 13.72
C ARG A 276 8.58 7.37 14.93
N TYR A 277 8.53 6.05 14.73
CA TYR A 277 8.64 5.04 15.78
C TYR A 277 9.85 4.16 15.53
N SER A 278 10.69 4.04 16.56
CA SER A 278 11.84 3.17 16.58
C SER A 278 11.59 1.96 17.47
N THR A 279 11.86 0.76 16.95
CA THR A 279 11.87 -0.46 17.75
C THR A 279 13.08 -0.57 18.68
N SER A 280 14.20 0.08 18.35
CA SER A 280 15.41 0.02 19.19
C SER A 280 15.28 0.80 20.49
N THR A 281 14.53 1.91 20.47
CA THR A 281 14.24 2.73 21.66
C THR A 281 12.84 2.50 22.21
N ASN A 282 11.98 1.82 21.46
CA ASN A 282 10.55 1.64 21.76
C ASN A 282 9.82 2.98 22.01
N THR A 283 10.16 4.01 21.24
CA THR A 283 9.60 5.37 21.42
C THR A 283 9.13 5.97 20.11
N TRP A 284 8.11 6.84 20.24
CA TRP A 284 7.69 7.76 19.17
C TRP A 284 8.47 9.06 19.31
N SER A 285 8.94 9.62 18.20
CA SER A 285 9.65 10.90 18.16
C SER A 285 8.78 12.10 18.55
N GLY A 286 7.47 11.96 18.45
CA GLY A 286 6.51 13.05 18.55
C GLY A 286 6.19 13.67 17.19
N TRP A 287 5.05 14.37 17.12
CA TRP A 287 4.51 14.92 15.87
C TRP A 287 5.18 16.25 15.49
N ALA A 288 5.89 16.26 14.35
CA ALA A 288 6.48 17.45 13.73
C ALA A 288 5.75 17.84 12.43
N ALA A 289 5.92 19.07 11.96
CA ALA A 289 5.42 19.51 10.65
C ALA A 289 6.53 19.41 9.59
N LEU A 290 6.20 18.86 8.42
CA LEU A 290 7.08 18.87 7.25
C LEU A 290 6.85 20.15 6.42
N PRO A 291 7.93 20.81 5.97
CA PRO A 291 7.85 21.82 4.92
C PRO A 291 7.33 21.17 3.63
N GLY A 292 6.25 21.72 3.05
CA GLY A 292 5.61 21.13 1.88
C GLY A 292 4.50 22.02 1.34
N PRO A 293 3.91 21.72 0.16
CA PRO A 293 3.20 22.71 -0.62
C PRO A 293 2.08 23.32 0.20
N ALA A 294 2.00 24.65 0.19
CA ALA A 294 0.94 25.39 0.84
C ALA A 294 -0.42 24.81 0.40
N GLY A 295 -1.17 24.28 1.37
CA GLY A 295 -2.50 23.71 1.11
C GLY A 295 -2.48 22.32 0.50
N ALA A 296 -1.79 21.34 1.10
CA ALA A 296 -2.04 19.93 0.80
C ALA A 296 -3.54 19.61 0.97
N ARG A 297 -4.15 18.95 -0.01
CA ARG A 297 -5.61 18.68 -0.08
C ARG A 297 -5.96 17.19 -0.13
N SER A 298 -5.00 16.32 0.17
CA SER A 298 -5.21 14.88 0.25
C SER A 298 -4.46 14.26 1.42
N VAL A 299 -4.85 13.03 1.76
CA VAL A 299 -3.97 12.09 2.46
C VAL A 299 -2.63 12.02 1.70
N PRO A 300 -1.46 12.08 2.39
CA PRO A 300 -0.17 11.84 1.76
C PRO A 300 -0.04 10.39 1.29
N ALA A 301 0.59 10.12 0.15
CA ALA A 301 1.09 8.80 -0.18
C ALA A 301 2.61 8.74 0.05
N ALA A 302 3.13 7.57 0.38
CA ALA A 302 4.55 7.37 0.67
C ALA A 302 5.04 6.08 -0.01
N ALA A 303 6.21 6.12 -0.64
CA ALA A 303 6.85 4.93 -1.21
C ALA A 303 8.37 5.06 -1.10
N VAL A 304 9.06 3.95 -0.87
CA VAL A 304 10.53 3.89 -0.93
C VAL A 304 10.91 3.35 -2.30
N TYR A 305 11.68 4.12 -3.07
CA TYR A 305 12.11 3.74 -4.41
C TYR A 305 13.48 4.33 -4.72
N GLY A 306 14.39 3.52 -5.27
CA GLY A 306 15.78 3.94 -5.51
C GLY A 306 16.56 4.27 -4.24
N GLY A 307 16.18 3.71 -3.09
CA GLY A 307 16.80 3.99 -1.79
C GLY A 307 16.32 5.29 -1.12
N GLU A 308 15.36 6.00 -1.70
CA GLU A 308 14.83 7.25 -1.16
C GLU A 308 13.36 7.11 -0.76
N LEU A 309 12.96 7.77 0.33
CA LEU A 309 11.56 7.92 0.67
C LEU A 309 10.93 9.04 -0.16
N ARG A 310 9.88 8.72 -0.90
CA ARG A 310 9.12 9.65 -1.74
C ARG A 310 7.73 9.86 -1.15
N LEU A 311 7.36 11.12 -0.90
CA LEU A 311 6.02 11.51 -0.50
C LEU A 311 5.25 12.15 -1.66
N PHE A 312 3.95 11.90 -1.75
CA PHE A 312 3.07 12.46 -2.78
C PHE A 312 1.81 13.06 -2.16
N VAL A 313 1.40 14.25 -2.61
CA VAL A 313 0.14 14.89 -2.17
C VAL A 313 -0.57 15.57 -3.33
N ARG A 314 -1.90 15.66 -3.28
CA ARG A 314 -2.67 16.54 -4.17
C ARG A 314 -2.62 17.97 -3.62
N GLY A 315 -2.11 18.90 -4.41
CA GLY A 315 -2.09 20.34 -4.10
C GLY A 315 -3.27 21.09 -4.72
N ALA A 316 -3.13 22.42 -4.86
CA ALA A 316 -4.07 23.24 -5.60
C ALA A 316 -4.20 22.79 -7.08
N GLN A 317 -5.32 23.13 -7.72
CA GLN A 317 -5.58 22.85 -9.15
C GLN A 317 -5.47 21.36 -9.55
N HIS A 318 -5.76 20.44 -8.62
CA HIS A 318 -5.76 18.99 -8.88
C HIS A 318 -4.39 18.39 -9.29
N ARG A 319 -3.29 19.10 -9.06
CA ARG A 319 -1.94 18.59 -9.35
C ARG A 319 -1.42 17.66 -8.25
N ILE A 320 -0.78 16.57 -8.63
CA ILE A 320 0.00 15.73 -7.73
C ILE A 320 1.40 16.32 -7.64
N HIS A 321 1.86 16.54 -6.41
CA HIS A 321 3.21 16.96 -6.11
C HIS A 321 3.94 15.73 -5.52
N GLN A 322 5.25 15.61 -5.75
CA GLN A 322 6.14 14.66 -5.03
C GLN A 322 7.25 15.36 -4.22
N ALA A 323 7.73 14.83 -3.09
CA ALA A 323 8.95 15.27 -2.40
C ALA A 323 9.83 14.09 -1.98
N LEU A 324 11.14 14.29 -2.04
CA LEU A 324 12.14 13.31 -1.62
C LEU A 324 12.57 13.61 -0.18
N LEU A 325 12.42 12.65 0.71
CA LEU A 325 12.91 12.72 2.07
C LEU A 325 14.16 11.85 2.17
N GLY A 326 15.32 12.48 2.30
CA GLY A 326 16.48 11.85 2.91
C GLY A 326 16.29 11.92 4.42
N LEU A 327 16.18 10.77 5.08
CA LEU A 327 16.12 10.68 6.55
C LEU A 327 17.31 9.89 7.06
#